data_AF-A0A938RT64-F1
#
_entry.id   AF-A0A938RT64-F1
#
_cell.length_a   1.000
_cell.length_b   1.000
_cell.length_c   1.000
_cell.angle_alpha   90.00
_cell.angle_beta   90.00
_cell.angle_gamma   90.00
#
_symmetry.space_group_name_H-M   'P 1'
#
loop_
_entity.id
_entity.type
_entity.pdbx_description
1 polymer ?
#
loop_
_entity_poly.entity_id
_entity_poly.type
_entity_poly.pdbx_seq_one_letter_code
_entity_poly.pdbx_strand_id
1 'polypeptide(L)'
;MPMIESDPTSRQVARSGGRHSSRAKRKELSMAGRTAKKSAKTQSAGVPKAVLEKQKKLIPIRLAQVRGERSQRSFARELGVFQQNVNRYESGTTPHADFLITLAVREGISLDWLLMGKGRAKG
;
A
#
# COMPACT_ATOMS: atom_id res chain seq x y z
N MET A 1 62.18 -4.42 13.50
CA MET A 1 62.67 -3.03 13.37
C MET A 1 62.88 -2.72 11.89
N PRO A 2 62.56 -1.49 11.45
CA PRO A 2 62.49 -1.05 10.06
C PRO A 2 63.79 -0.39 9.57
N MET A 3 64.01 -0.34 8.25
CA MET A 3 64.82 0.67 7.53
C MET A 3 64.17 0.81 6.12
N ILE A 4 63.50 1.92 5.75
CA ILE A 4 64.05 3.20 5.27
C ILE A 4 64.62 2.99 3.82
N GLU A 5 64.27 3.69 2.73
CA GLU A 5 63.83 5.09 2.54
C GLU A 5 63.38 5.34 1.08
N SER A 6 62.58 6.41 0.90
CA SER A 6 62.57 7.46 -0.14
C SER A 6 62.67 7.12 -1.65
N ASP A 7 62.04 7.84 -2.59
CA ASP A 7 61.95 9.30 -2.73
C ASP A 7 60.91 9.67 -3.84
N PRO A 8 60.67 10.96 -4.17
CA PRO A 8 59.33 11.50 -4.37
C PRO A 8 59.21 12.34 -5.68
N THR A 9 58.13 13.10 -5.80
CA THR A 9 58.09 14.44 -6.44
C THR A 9 58.60 14.63 -7.88
N SER A 10 57.67 14.88 -8.82
CA SER A 10 57.61 16.14 -9.60
C SER A 10 56.43 16.14 -10.58
N ARG A 11 55.43 16.99 -10.33
CA ARG A 11 55.22 18.34 -10.94
C ARG A 11 54.59 18.27 -12.34
N GLN A 12 53.29 18.59 -12.41
CA GLN A 12 52.72 19.90 -12.78
C GLN A 12 52.69 20.14 -14.29
N VAL A 13 51.51 20.41 -14.84
CA VAL A 13 51.27 21.64 -15.61
C VAL A 13 49.78 21.97 -15.65
N ALA A 14 49.51 23.19 -15.22
CA ALA A 14 48.23 23.88 -15.31
C ALA A 14 47.87 24.22 -16.77
N ARG A 15 46.57 24.28 -17.06
CA ARG A 15 46.06 25.13 -18.15
C ARG A 15 44.85 25.93 -17.67
N SER A 16 45.07 27.23 -17.68
CA SER A 16 44.14 28.33 -17.48
C SER A 16 43.38 28.67 -18.77
N GLY A 17 42.23 29.30 -18.62
CA GLY A 17 41.49 29.99 -19.69
C GLY A 17 39.98 29.69 -19.61
N GLY A 18 39.06 30.65 -19.50
CA GLY A 18 39.16 32.10 -19.48
C GLY A 18 37.85 32.68 -18.93
N ARG A 19 37.96 33.87 -18.34
CA ARG A 19 36.81 34.70 -17.97
C ARG A 19 36.29 35.36 -19.24
N HIS A 20 34.99 35.39 -19.47
CA HIS A 20 34.34 36.54 -20.11
C HIS A 20 33.09 36.90 -19.32
N SER A 21 33.08 38.18 -18.98
CA SER A 21 32.10 38.93 -18.20
C SER A 21 30.88 39.29 -19.05
N SER A 22 29.81 39.64 -18.34
CA SER A 22 28.73 40.51 -18.79
C SER A 22 27.74 39.92 -19.78
N ARG A 23 26.45 39.96 -19.43
CA ARG A 23 25.61 41.14 -19.74
C ARG A 23 24.15 40.80 -19.43
N ALA A 24 23.52 41.71 -18.73
CA ALA A 24 22.10 41.75 -18.45
C ALA A 24 21.22 41.31 -19.63
N LYS A 25 20.22 40.45 -19.34
CA LYS A 25 18.91 40.62 -19.96
C LYS A 25 17.81 40.13 -19.03
N ARG A 26 17.17 41.11 -18.39
CA ARG A 26 15.80 41.02 -17.88
C ARG A 26 14.92 40.39 -18.96
N LYS A 27 14.09 39.41 -18.58
CA LYS A 27 12.80 39.18 -19.24
C LYS A 27 11.76 38.86 -18.18
N GLU A 28 11.19 39.93 -17.64
CA GLU A 28 9.87 39.91 -17.04
C GLU A 28 8.82 39.40 -18.05
N LEU A 29 7.72 38.91 -17.48
CA LEU A 29 6.41 38.63 -18.09
C LEU A 29 6.25 37.31 -18.87
N SER A 30 5.56 36.36 -18.22
CA SER A 30 4.38 35.72 -18.81
C SER A 30 3.58 34.95 -17.74
N MET A 31 2.79 35.68 -16.96
CA MET A 31 1.54 35.13 -16.40
C MET A 31 0.51 35.10 -17.54
N ALA A 32 0.28 33.93 -18.12
CA ALA A 32 -0.84 33.69 -19.03
C ALA A 32 -1.27 32.22 -18.90
N GLY A 33 -2.57 32.04 -18.69
CA GLY A 33 -3.20 30.83 -18.19
C GLY A 33 -2.90 29.57 -19.00
N ARG A 34 -2.74 28.47 -18.27
CA ARG A 34 -3.17 27.15 -18.72
C ARG A 34 -4.32 26.70 -17.86
N THR A 35 -5.49 26.82 -18.46
CA THR A 35 -6.75 26.17 -18.12
C THR A 35 -6.54 24.68 -17.79
N ALA A 36 -6.58 24.33 -16.50
CA ALA A 36 -6.93 22.98 -16.12
C ALA A 36 -8.45 22.95 -15.95
N LYS A 37 -9.11 22.46 -17.01
CA LYS A 37 -10.53 22.12 -17.05
C LYS A 37 -10.96 21.54 -15.69
N LYS A 38 -11.84 22.25 -14.97
CA LYS A 38 -12.79 21.61 -14.04
C LYS A 38 -13.69 20.76 -14.93
N SER A 39 -13.20 19.58 -15.31
CA SER A 39 -14.06 18.53 -15.85
C SER A 39 -15.11 18.27 -14.79
N ALA A 40 -16.35 18.54 -15.14
CA ALA A 40 -17.52 18.13 -14.41
C ALA A 40 -17.38 16.62 -14.15
N LYS A 41 -16.89 16.26 -12.96
CA LYS A 41 -16.89 14.87 -12.53
C LYS A 41 -18.33 14.57 -12.16
N THR A 42 -19.07 14.06 -13.14
CA THR A 42 -20.31 13.32 -12.92
C THR A 42 -20.07 12.43 -11.71
N GLN A 43 -20.63 12.84 -10.57
CA GLN A 43 -20.56 12.08 -9.34
C GLN A 43 -21.47 10.88 -9.56
N SER A 44 -20.95 9.83 -10.20
CA SER A 44 -21.56 8.50 -10.15
C SER A 44 -21.77 8.22 -8.66
N ALA A 45 -23.01 7.96 -8.26
CA ALA A 45 -23.38 7.66 -6.88
C ALA A 45 -22.63 6.40 -6.41
N GLY A 46 -21.39 6.58 -5.96
CA GLY A 46 -20.58 5.53 -5.38
C GLY A 46 -21.21 5.09 -4.06
N VAL A 47 -20.94 3.85 -3.65
CA VAL A 47 -21.38 3.36 -2.35
C VAL A 47 -20.92 4.34 -1.27
N PRO A 48 -21.82 4.87 -0.43
CA PRO A 48 -21.44 5.85 0.60
C PRO A 48 -20.34 5.26 1.49
N LYS A 49 -19.29 6.05 1.77
CA LYS A 49 -18.16 5.62 2.59
C LYS A 49 -18.62 5.01 3.93
N ALA A 50 -19.65 5.59 4.56
CA ALA A 50 -20.23 5.10 5.79
C ALA A 50 -20.75 3.64 5.68
N VAL A 51 -21.32 3.26 4.54
CA VAL A 51 -21.79 1.90 4.28
C VAL A 51 -20.60 0.93 4.18
N LEU A 52 -19.53 1.33 3.48
CA LEU A 52 -18.32 0.52 3.36
C LEU A 52 -17.64 0.31 4.72
N GLU A 53 -17.49 1.37 5.51
CA GLU A 53 -16.92 1.28 6.85
C GLU A 53 -17.77 0.41 7.79
N LYS A 54 -19.11 0.47 7.66
CA LYS A 54 -19.99 -0.44 8.38
C LYS A 54 -19.72 -1.90 8.01
N GLN A 55 -19.63 -2.24 6.72
CA GLN A 55 -19.37 -3.61 6.31
C GLN A 55 -17.99 -4.11 6.74
N LYS A 56 -16.94 -3.28 6.61
CA LYS A 56 -15.60 -3.61 7.09
C LYS A 56 -15.56 -3.95 8.58
N LYS A 57 -16.33 -3.25 9.41
CA LYS A 57 -16.44 -3.54 10.86
C LYS A 57 -17.13 -4.88 11.16
N LEU A 58 -17.96 -5.38 10.25
CA LEU A 58 -18.67 -6.66 10.41
C LEU A 58 -17.85 -7.85 9.94
N ILE A 59 -16.89 -7.67 9.02
CA ILE A 59 -16.02 -8.75 8.52
C ILE A 59 -15.30 -9.50 9.67
N PRO A 60 -14.64 -8.82 10.64
CA PRO A 60 -13.98 -9.51 11.75
C PRO A 60 -14.93 -10.34 12.60
N ILE A 61 -16.15 -9.84 12.81
CA ILE A 61 -17.18 -10.54 13.60
C ILE A 61 -17.61 -11.81 12.87
N ARG A 62 -17.88 -11.73 11.56
CA ARG A 62 -18.24 -12.92 10.76
C ARG A 62 -17.08 -13.89 10.65
N LEU A 63 -15.84 -13.41 10.58
CA LEU A 63 -14.65 -14.27 10.59
C LEU A 63 -14.54 -15.07 11.89
N ALA A 64 -14.73 -14.39 13.03
CA ALA A 64 -14.75 -15.04 14.34
C ALA A 64 -15.91 -16.05 14.48
N GLN A 65 -17.08 -15.74 13.90
CA GLN A 65 -18.20 -16.68 13.84
C GLN A 65 -17.89 -17.95 13.05
N VAL A 66 -17.23 -17.82 11.89
CA VAL A 66 -16.81 -18.97 11.08
C VAL A 66 -15.76 -19.80 11.81
N ARG A 67 -14.81 -19.14 12.47
CA ARG A 67 -13.81 -19.83 13.31
C ARG A 67 -14.49 -20.64 14.43
N GLY A 68 -15.48 -20.05 15.10
CA GLY A 68 -16.17 -20.66 16.24
C GLY A 68 -15.21 -20.90 17.41
N GLU A 69 -15.36 -22.06 18.07
CA GLU A 69 -14.56 -22.46 19.24
C GLU A 69 -13.10 -22.83 18.89
N ARG A 70 -12.76 -22.95 17.61
CA ARG A 70 -11.39 -23.26 17.19
C ARG A 70 -10.45 -22.14 17.59
N SER A 71 -9.27 -22.50 18.10
CA SER A 71 -8.21 -21.52 18.32
C SER A 71 -7.80 -20.86 16.99
N GLN A 72 -7.36 -19.60 17.03
CA GLN A 72 -6.84 -18.91 15.84
C GLN A 72 -5.71 -19.71 15.15
N ARG A 73 -4.88 -20.41 15.92
CA ARG A 73 -3.80 -21.25 15.39
C ARG A 73 -4.34 -22.47 14.63
N SER A 74 -5.31 -23.20 15.18
CA SER A 74 -5.90 -24.35 14.49
C SER A 74 -6.58 -23.91 13.20
N PHE A 75 -7.39 -22.85 13.30
CA PHE A 75 -8.11 -22.30 12.16
C PHE A 75 -7.17 -21.82 11.05
N ALA A 76 -6.09 -21.12 11.41
CA ALA A 76 -5.09 -20.69 10.44
C ALA A 76 -4.41 -21.88 9.74
N ARG A 77 -4.09 -22.95 10.49
CA ARG A 77 -3.49 -24.17 9.95
C ARG A 77 -4.42 -24.89 8.97
N GLU A 78 -5.72 -24.96 9.27
CA GLU A 78 -6.72 -25.56 8.39
C GLU A 78 -6.87 -24.78 7.07
N LEU A 79 -6.75 -23.46 7.14
CA LEU A 79 -6.77 -22.58 5.97
C LEU A 79 -5.42 -22.49 5.23
N GLY A 80 -4.34 -23.03 5.79
CA GLY A 80 -2.99 -22.94 5.22
C GLY A 80 -2.37 -21.54 5.31
N VAL A 81 -2.74 -20.75 6.32
CA VAL A 81 -2.21 -19.40 6.54
C VAL A 81 -1.52 -19.25 7.89
N PHE A 82 -0.73 -18.18 8.06
CA PHE A 82 -0.13 -17.87 9.36
C PHE A 82 -1.18 -17.37 10.36
N GLN A 83 -1.05 -17.80 11.63
CA GLN A 83 -1.93 -17.35 12.72
C GLN A 83 -1.96 -15.83 12.89
N GLN A 84 -0.86 -15.13 12.60
CA GLN A 84 -0.80 -13.67 12.62
C GLN A 84 -1.79 -13.03 11.63
N ASN A 85 -2.05 -13.65 10.49
CA ASN A 85 -3.02 -13.13 9.51
C ASN A 85 -4.44 -13.15 10.11
N VAL A 86 -4.82 -14.29 10.69
CA VAL A 86 -6.12 -14.44 11.38
C VAL A 86 -6.28 -13.40 12.48
N ASN A 87 -5.26 -13.24 13.34
CA ASN A 87 -5.30 -12.24 14.40
C ASN A 87 -5.48 -10.80 13.86
N ARG A 88 -4.73 -10.43 12.82
CA ARG A 88 -4.84 -9.09 12.19
C ARG A 88 -6.23 -8.85 11.62
N TYR A 89 -6.83 -9.85 10.98
CA TYR A 89 -8.16 -9.74 10.39
C TYR A 89 -9.27 -9.68 11.43
N GLU A 90 -9.19 -10.50 12.49
CA GLU A 90 -10.13 -10.43 13.62
C GLU A 90 -10.00 -9.11 14.40
N SER A 91 -8.83 -8.47 14.36
CA SER A 91 -8.60 -7.14 14.95
C SER A 91 -9.10 -5.97 14.07
N GLY A 92 -9.65 -6.24 12.87
CA GLY A 92 -10.23 -5.20 12.01
C GLY A 92 -9.43 -4.84 10.77
N THR A 93 -8.31 -5.50 10.50
CA THR A 93 -7.59 -5.31 9.23
C THR A 93 -8.41 -5.91 8.09
N THR A 94 -8.50 -5.21 6.95
CA THR A 94 -9.20 -5.74 5.77
C THR A 94 -8.47 -6.97 5.22
N PRO A 95 -9.11 -8.14 5.10
CA PRO A 95 -8.46 -9.33 4.56
C PRO A 95 -8.21 -9.22 3.07
N HIS A 96 -7.15 -9.88 2.60
CA HIS A 96 -6.87 -10.01 1.17
C HIS A 96 -7.89 -10.91 0.47
N ALA A 97 -8.13 -10.69 -0.82
CA ALA A 97 -9.07 -11.47 -1.61
C ALA A 97 -8.78 -12.98 -1.55
N ASP A 98 -7.50 -13.37 -1.69
CA ASP A 98 -7.09 -14.79 -1.64
C ASP A 98 -7.48 -15.48 -0.34
N PHE A 99 -7.38 -14.77 0.79
CA PHE A 99 -7.80 -15.29 2.09
C PHE A 99 -9.32 -15.49 2.14
N LEU A 100 -10.09 -14.50 1.66
CA LEU A 100 -11.56 -14.57 1.64
C LEU A 100 -12.06 -15.71 0.74
N ILE A 101 -11.43 -15.89 -0.43
CA ILE A 101 -11.73 -16.97 -1.36
C ILE A 101 -11.38 -18.32 -0.72
N THR A 102 -10.18 -18.46 -0.15
CA THR A 102 -9.75 -19.69 0.51
C THR A 102 -10.70 -20.08 1.64
N LEU A 103 -11.11 -19.10 2.44
CA LEU A 103 -12.09 -19.30 3.51
C LEU A 103 -13.44 -19.76 2.97
N ALA A 104 -13.96 -19.09 1.94
CA ALA A 104 -15.23 -19.44 1.31
C ALA A 104 -15.23 -20.89 0.79
N VAL A 105 -14.16 -21.29 0.11
CA VAL A 105 -14.01 -22.63 -0.45
C VAL A 105 -13.84 -23.68 0.64
N ARG A 106 -13.00 -23.42 1.66
CA ARG A 106 -12.70 -24.39 2.73
C ARG A 106 -13.86 -24.62 3.68
N GLU A 107 -14.60 -23.58 4.01
CA GLU A 107 -15.70 -23.64 4.99
C GLU A 107 -17.08 -23.78 4.32
N GLY A 108 -17.14 -23.77 2.99
CA GLY A 108 -18.39 -23.88 2.24
C GLY A 108 -19.33 -22.68 2.45
N ILE A 109 -18.76 -21.49 2.67
CA ILE A 109 -19.52 -20.26 2.96
C ILE A 109 -19.57 -19.34 1.75
N SER A 110 -20.66 -18.57 1.62
CA SER A 110 -20.76 -17.60 0.52
C SER A 110 -19.96 -16.33 0.81
N LEU A 111 -19.28 -15.81 -0.22
CA LEU A 111 -18.53 -14.55 -0.11
C LEU A 111 -19.47 -13.35 0.15
N ASP A 112 -20.69 -13.41 -0.39
CA ASP A 112 -21.76 -12.44 -0.10
C ASP A 112 -22.11 -12.42 1.40
N TRP A 113 -22.16 -13.59 2.05
CA TRP A 113 -22.41 -13.64 3.49
C TRP A 113 -21.23 -13.07 4.27
N LEU A 114 -20.00 -13.42 3.88
CA LEU A 114 -18.81 -12.93 4.54
C LEU A 114 -18.65 -11.40 4.43
N LEU A 115 -18.94 -10.81 3.27
CA LEU A 115 -18.74 -9.39 3.02
C LEU A 115 -19.95 -8.53 3.35
N MET A 116 -21.16 -9.00 3.06
CA MET A 116 -22.40 -8.24 3.18
C MET A 116 -23.38 -8.80 4.21
N GLY A 117 -23.18 -10.03 4.68
CA GLY A 117 -24.09 -10.71 5.61
C GLY A 117 -25.33 -11.27 4.93
N LYS A 118 -25.31 -11.38 3.60
CA LYS A 118 -26.43 -11.88 2.79
C LYS A 118 -26.09 -13.27 2.25
N GLY A 119 -27.07 -14.17 2.20
CA GLY A 119 -26.86 -15.54 1.72
C GLY A 119 -26.43 -16.53 2.81
N ARG A 120 -25.81 -17.63 2.40
CA ARG A 120 -25.54 -18.80 3.25
C ARG A 120 -24.29 -18.61 4.12
N ALA A 121 -24.49 -18.74 5.44
CA ALA A 121 -23.46 -18.63 6.47
C ALA A 121 -22.62 -19.89 6.67
N LYS A 122 -23.23 -21.07 6.47
CA LYS A 122 -22.59 -22.38 6.55
C LYS A 122 -23.44 -23.38 5.77
N GLY A 123 -22.79 -24.26 5.01
CA GLY A 123 -23.41 -25.41 4.34
C GLY A 123 -23.45 -26.61 5.26
#